data_AF-A0A2V9WJ89-F1
#
_entry.id   AF-A0A2V9WJ89-F1
#
_cell.length_a   1.000
_cell.length_b   1.000
_cell.length_c   1.000
_cell.angle_alpha   90.00
_cell.angle_beta   90.00
_cell.angle_gamma   90.00
#
_symmetry.space_group_name_H-M   'P 1'
#
loop_
_entity.id
_entity.type
_entity.pdbx_description
1 polymer ?
#
loop_
_entity_poly.entity_id
_entity_poly.type
_entity_poly.pdbx_seq_one_letter_code
_entity_poly.pdbx_strand_id
1 'polypeptide(L)' 'MATSQAFAVQPPPQIERFVNADTAAMFLGVSRRNLLQKVRAGKIPAHPLDPRAQKKEWRFKLSELDSYLGNTSAVRRRPS' A
#
# COMPACT_ATOMS: atom_id res chain seq x y z
N MET A 1 -35.90 -3.46 32.20
CA MET A 1 -34.42 -3.34 32.16
C MET A 1 -34.00 -3.74 30.75
N ALA A 2 -33.66 -2.79 29.88
CA ALA A 2 -33.31 -3.06 28.48
C ALA A 2 -31.82 -2.74 28.28
N THR A 3 -31.03 -3.79 28.02
CA THR A 3 -29.62 -3.67 27.65
C THR A 3 -29.51 -2.85 26.36
N SER A 4 -28.98 -1.64 26.48
CA SER A 4 -28.55 -0.83 25.35
C SER A 4 -27.35 -1.51 24.69
N GLN A 5 -27.61 -2.26 23.62
CA GLN A 5 -26.56 -2.81 22.78
C GLN A 5 -25.97 -1.66 21.97
N ALA A 6 -24.74 -1.28 22.30
CA ALA A 6 -23.97 -0.31 21.53
C ALA A 6 -23.71 -0.91 20.14
N PHE A 7 -24.34 -0.33 19.12
CA PHE A 7 -23.94 -0.57 17.73
C PHE A 7 -22.51 -0.06 17.61
N ALA A 8 -21.54 -0.98 17.60
CA ALA A 8 -20.20 -0.67 17.18
C ALA A 8 -20.33 -0.05 15.78
N VAL A 9 -20.04 1.24 15.66
CA VAL A 9 -19.78 1.89 14.38
C VAL A 9 -18.60 1.11 13.82
N GLN A 10 -18.88 0.12 12.97
CA GLN A 10 -17.84 -0.45 12.15
C GLN A 10 -17.29 0.74 11.36
N PRO A 11 -16.00 1.06 11.48
CA PRO A 11 -15.42 2.09 10.64
C PRO A 11 -15.81 1.71 9.20
N PRO A 12 -16.28 2.69 8.40
CA PRO A 12 -16.73 2.39 7.04
C PRO A 12 -15.67 1.53 6.38
N PRO A 13 -16.06 0.44 5.67
CA PRO A 13 -15.10 -0.48 5.07
C PRO A 13 -14.09 0.40 4.36
N GLN A 14 -12.84 0.38 4.85
CA GLN A 14 -11.78 1.22 4.34
C GLN A 14 -11.61 0.80 2.89
N ILE A 15 -12.29 1.51 1.97
CA ILE A 15 -12.13 1.30 0.54
C ILE A 15 -10.66 1.57 0.32
N GLU A 16 -9.88 0.51 0.17
CA GLU A 16 -8.45 0.61 -0.03
C GLU A 16 -8.24 1.36 -1.34
N ARG A 17 -8.02 2.67 -1.22
CA ARG A 17 -7.86 3.53 -2.39
C ARG A 17 -6.58 3.09 -3.08
N PHE A 18 -6.72 2.63 -4.31
CA PHE A 18 -5.59 2.42 -5.19
C PHE A 18 -4.90 3.77 -5.42
N VAL A 19 -3.65 3.87 -5.01
CA VAL A 19 -2.83 5.07 -5.17
C VAL A 19 -1.89 4.93 -6.35
N ASN A 20 -1.53 6.05 -6.97
CA ASN A 20 -0.59 6.07 -8.09
C ASN A 20 0.85 5.83 -7.60
N ALA A 21 1.75 5.51 -8.53
CA ALA A 21 3.18 5.35 -8.26
C ALA A 21 3.82 6.55 -7.55
N ASP A 22 3.34 7.77 -7.81
CA ASP A 22 3.86 8.98 -7.19
C ASP A 22 3.52 9.04 -5.69
N THR A 23 2.24 8.87 -5.36
CA THR A 23 1.74 8.81 -3.99
C THR A 23 2.35 7.64 -3.22
N ALA A 24 2.49 6.47 -3.85
CA ALA A 24 3.13 5.31 -3.25
C ALA A 24 4.61 5.59 -2.94
N ALA A 25 5.32 6.28 -3.84
CA ALA A 25 6.71 6.65 -3.66
C ALA A 25 6.88 7.65 -2.51
N MET A 26 6.02 8.66 -2.43
CA MET A 26 5.96 9.61 -1.31
C MET A 26 5.69 8.89 0.02
N PHE A 27 4.74 7.95 0.04
CA PHE A 27 4.39 7.19 1.24
C PHE A 27 5.57 6.36 1.76
N LEU A 28 6.34 5.75 0.86
CA LEU A 28 7.55 5.00 1.18
C LEU A 28 8.78 5.88 1.43
N GLY A 29 8.71 7.18 1.15
CA GLY A 29 9.87 8.08 1.16
C GLY A 29 10.94 7.72 0.13
N VAL A 30 10.58 7.07 -0.98
CA VAL A 30 11.50 6.67 -2.05
C VAL A 30 11.20 7.40 -3.35
N SER A 31 12.13 7.42 -4.30
CA SER A 31 11.85 7.95 -5.63
C SER A 31 10.95 7.01 -6.43
N ARG A 32 10.05 7.56 -7.25
CA ARG A 32 9.19 6.80 -8.18
C ARG A 32 9.94 5.78 -9.02
N ARG A 33 11.14 6.13 -9.50
CA ARG A 33 12.01 5.20 -10.25
C ARG A 33 12.40 3.99 -9.41
N ASN A 34 12.77 4.17 -8.14
CA ASN A 34 13.14 3.09 -7.23
C ASN A 34 11.93 2.21 -6.88
N LEU A 35 10.77 2.83 -6.66
CA LEU A 35 9.49 2.11 -6.51
C LEU A 35 9.23 1.21 -7.71
N LEU A 36 9.29 1.74 -8.93
CA LEU A 36 9.04 0.96 -10.16
C LEU A 36 10.08 -0.14 -10.38
N GLN A 37 11.33 0.06 -9.98
CA GLN A 37 12.34 -1.00 -10.01
C GLN A 37 11.97 -2.15 -9.06
N LYS A 38 11.47 -1.84 -7.85
CA LYS A 38 10.98 -2.84 -6.89
C LYS A 38 9.76 -3.60 -7.40
N VAL A 39 8.86 -2.91 -8.11
CA VAL A 39 7.72 -3.55 -8.79
C VAL A 39 8.19 -4.52 -9.85
N ARG A 40 9.10 -4.09 -10.73
CA ARG A 40 9.67 -4.94 -11.79
C ARG A 40 10.43 -6.14 -11.22
N ALA A 41 11.06 -5.97 -10.06
CA ALA A 41 11.72 -7.03 -9.33
C ALA A 41 10.76 -7.95 -8.54
N GLY A 42 9.44 -7.70 -8.59
CA GLY A 42 8.43 -8.48 -7.87
C GLY A 42 8.43 -8.31 -6.35
N LYS A 43 9.11 -7.27 -5.82
CA LYS A 43 9.18 -7.01 -4.38
C LYS A 43 7.97 -6.23 -3.86
N ILE A 44 7.38 -5.39 -4.70
CA ILE A 44 6.19 -4.62 -4.37
C ILE A 44 5.09 -4.98 -5.38
N PRO A 45 3.95 -5.49 -4.93
CA PRO A 45 2.80 -5.74 -5.80
C PRO A 45 2.29 -4.40 -6.35
N ALA A 46 2.09 -4.37 -7.67
CA ALA A 46 1.52 -3.22 -8.35
C ALA A 46 0.60 -3.71 -9.46
N HIS A 47 -0.55 -3.06 -9.56
CA HIS A 47 -1.58 -3.40 -10.53
C HIS A 47 -1.51 -2.43 -11.71
N PRO A 48 -1.31 -2.90 -12.95
CA PRO A 48 -1.46 -2.05 -14.11
C PRO A 48 -2.94 -1.67 -14.26
N LEU A 49 -3.24 -0.38 -14.43
CA LEU A 49 -4.59 0.08 -14.75
C LEU A 49 -4.97 -0.34 -16.18
N ASP A 50 -4.15 0.14 -17.12
CA ASP A 50 -4.14 -0.03 -18.56
C ASP A 50 -3.36 -1.22 -19.13
N PRO A 51 -3.90 -2.44 -19.37
CA PRO A 51 -3.19 -3.43 -20.20
C PRO A 51 -3.00 -2.98 -21.66
N ARG A 52 -3.82 -2.05 -22.17
CA ARG A 52 -3.77 -1.53 -23.56
C ARG A 52 -3.21 -0.10 -23.69
N ALA A 53 -2.95 0.59 -22.59
CA ALA A 53 -2.48 1.98 -22.64
C ALA A 53 -0.97 2.05 -22.93
N GLN A 54 -0.54 2.98 -23.81
CA GLN A 54 0.88 3.25 -24.05
C GLN A 54 1.63 3.68 -22.78
N LYS A 55 0.93 4.36 -21.86
CA LYS A 55 1.44 4.68 -20.52
C LYS A 55 0.90 3.67 -19.52
N LYS A 56 1.72 2.69 -19.15
CA LYS A 56 1.40 1.75 -18.06
C LYS A 56 1.38 2.50 -16.73
N GLU A 57 0.19 2.91 -16.33
CA GLU A 57 -0.04 3.49 -15.01
C GLU A 57 -0.17 2.37 -13.98
N TRP A 58 0.72 2.40 -12.99
CA TRP A 58 0.75 1.43 -11.90
C TRP A 58 -0.01 1.97 -10.69
N ARG A 59 -0.94 1.15 -10.19
CA ARG A 59 -1.71 1.38 -8.99
C ARG A 59 -1.25 0.46 -7.87
N PHE A 60 -1.17 1.01 -6.67
CA PHE A 60 -0.65 0.36 -5.48
C PHE A 60 -1.71 0.42 -4.39
N LYS A 61 -1.80 -0.61 -3.55
CA LYS A 61 -2.63 -0.57 -2.34
C LYS A 61 -1.81 -0.04 -1.17
N LEU A 62 -2.41 0.83 -0.37
CA LEU A 62 -1.75 1.36 0.82
C LEU A 62 -1.40 0.25 1.83
N SER A 63 -2.25 -0.76 2.01
CA SER A 63 -1.96 -1.88 2.94
C SER A 63 -0.78 -2.73 2.49
N GLU A 64 -0.52 -2.84 1.18
CA GLU A 64 0.66 -3.55 0.67
C GLU A 64 1.94 -2.74 0.89
N LEU A 65 1.87 -1.41 0.75
CA LEU A 65 2.98 -0.51 1.09
C LEU A 65 3.25 -0.51 2.59
N ASP A 66 2.19 -0.53 3.41
CA ASP A 66 2.28 -0.63 4.87
C ASP A 66 2.89 -1.97 5.29
N SER A 67 2.41 -3.08 4.74
CA SER A 67 3.00 -4.41 4.97
C SER A 67 4.46 -4.46 4.57
N TYR A 68 4.84 -3.80 3.47
CA TYR A 68 6.23 -3.68 3.05
C TYR A 68 7.07 -2.83 4.03
N LEU A 69 6.51 -1.75 4.58
CA LEU A 69 7.15 -0.94 5.62
C LEU A 69 7.26 -1.70 6.96
N GLY A 70 6.24 -2.47 7.34
CA GLY A 70 6.29 -3.37 8.49
C GLY A 70 7.40 -4.42 8.35
N ASN A 71 7.50 -5.03 7.18
CA ASN A 71 8.55 -6.02 6.90
C ASN A 71 9.96 -5.39 6.79
N THR A 72 10.09 -4.18 6.23
CA THR A 72 11.39 -3.48 6.14
C THR A 72 11.86 -2.96 7.51
N SER A 73 10.94 -2.53 8.37
CA SER A 73 11.26 -2.06 9.73
C SER A 73 11.65 -3.22 10.65
N ALA A 74 11.05 -4.40 10.46
CA ALA A 74 11.47 -5.62 11.14
C ALA A 74 12.93 -5.98 10.83
N VAL A 75 13.41 -5.75 9.60
CA VAL A 75 14.81 -6.03 9.21
C VAL A 75 15.84 -5.11 9.89
N ARG A 76 15.41 -3.94 10.39
CA ARG A 76 16.29 -2.97 11.08
C ARG A 76 16.35 -3.16 12.59
N ARG A 77 15.46 -3.97 13.18
CA ARG A 77 15.51 -4.34 14.61
C ARG A 77 16.55 -5.44 14.79
N ARG A 78 17.83 -5.09 14.70
CA ARG A 78 18.92 -5.93 15.23
C ARG A 78 18.77 -5.91 16.76
N PRO A 79 18.44 -7.03 17.42
CA PRO A 79 18.53 -7.07 18.87
C PRO A 79 20.02 -6.99 19.22
N SER A 80 20.35 -6.04 20.10
CA SER A 80 21.66 -5.98 20.76
C SER A 80 21.52 -6.53 22.17
#